data_AF-A0AA41CI58-F1
#
_entry.id   AF-A0AA41CI58-F1
#
_cell.length_a   1.000
_cell.length_b   1.000
_cell.length_c   1.000
_cell.angle_alpha   90.00
_cell.angle_beta   90.00
_cell.angle_gamma   90.00
#
_symmetry.space_group_name_H-M   'P 1'
#
loop_
_entity.id
_entity.type
_entity.pdbx_description
1 polymer ?
#
loop_
_entity_poly.entity_id
_entity_poly.type
_entity_poly.pdbx_seq_one_letter_code
_entity_poly.pdbx_strand_id
1 'polypeptide(L)'
;MAARKSSAPLIEVTARPGQPLGMAPATFLRDFWQKRPLLIRNAFPDFQTPVQPEDLAGLACEEGVLARLIEHDKAQDGWRVRTGPFQEDVFPALPDHDWTLLVQDVDKWDPDVRALIEHFSFLPRWRMDDVMISFAATGGSVGAHVDQYDVFLLQAHGHRRWQIDASESIKGRQPPLGFRPDVELKLLKVFKPTHDWVLAPGDMLYLPPNVPHHGVAEDPCLTFSFGMRAPSSAELISDYLDTLIADADENIRYQDADLKVPADPNEIDTVAMARVITALNAIRMNDPDKLGDWFGRFITTYRAAGEVMAHQAAPAAEEVVEALASGMLLQRHPWARLAWRRAKRGASLYVSGQDFALPVKDAQRLAGAEQLDAAAYRGLSDKGRAVVQQLLVGGVFQLIDPNEVYEAEDEEDSEDAVVLGEVVEGRDRVEAIDADAVSDDVHSVTVHDDGIEVIVNFEDDDEDDSTGRA
;
A
#
# COMPACT_ATOMS: atom_id res chain seq x y z
N MET A 1 -43.98 17.11 9.00
CA MET A 1 -42.84 16.21 8.69
C MET A 1 -41.60 16.84 9.27
N ALA A 2 -41.00 16.18 10.27
CA ALA A 2 -39.79 16.69 10.92
C ALA A 2 -38.63 16.71 9.92
N ALA A 3 -38.00 17.87 9.75
CA ALA A 3 -36.73 17.98 9.05
C ALA A 3 -35.72 17.08 9.79
N ARG A 4 -35.20 16.06 9.09
CA ARG A 4 -34.04 15.29 9.55
C ARG A 4 -32.94 16.32 9.82
N LYS A 5 -32.62 16.56 11.10
CA LYS A 5 -31.38 17.25 11.48
C LYS A 5 -30.27 16.39 10.91
N SER A 6 -29.65 16.85 9.83
CA SER A 6 -28.38 16.31 9.36
C SER A 6 -27.33 16.72 10.40
N SER A 7 -27.20 15.95 11.49
CA SER A 7 -25.94 15.96 12.23
C SER A 7 -24.91 15.47 11.22
N ALA A 8 -23.94 16.32 10.87
CA ALA A 8 -22.78 15.85 10.13
C ALA A 8 -22.27 14.58 10.83
N PRO A 9 -22.11 13.44 10.13
CA PRO A 9 -21.59 12.25 10.76
C PRO A 9 -20.22 12.57 11.36
N LEU A 10 -19.99 12.11 12.59
CA LEU A 10 -18.72 12.22 13.28
C LEU A 10 -17.63 11.57 12.39
N ILE A 11 -16.50 12.25 12.24
CA ILE A 11 -15.34 11.72 11.51
C ILE A 11 -14.44 10.88 12.42
N GLU A 12 -15.01 10.33 13.48
CA GLU A 12 -14.36 9.45 14.44
C GLU A 12 -15.35 8.36 14.86
N VAL A 13 -14.89 7.10 14.84
CA VAL A 13 -15.64 5.91 15.25
C VAL A 13 -14.71 4.95 16.00
N THR A 14 -15.28 4.05 16.78
CA THR A 14 -14.54 2.94 17.39
C THR A 14 -14.92 1.65 16.69
N ALA A 15 -13.91 0.90 16.26
CA ALA A 15 -14.10 -0.41 15.66
C ALA A 15 -14.66 -1.43 16.66
N ARG A 16 -15.18 -2.52 16.12
CA ARG A 16 -15.74 -3.64 16.88
C ARG A 16 -15.15 -4.94 16.35
N PRO A 17 -15.12 -6.03 17.14
CA PRO A 17 -14.67 -7.33 16.66
C PRO A 17 -15.36 -7.72 15.34
N GLY A 18 -14.55 -8.03 14.31
CA GLY A 18 -15.02 -8.36 12.95
C GLY A 18 -15.51 -7.17 12.11
N GLN A 19 -15.37 -5.93 12.61
CA GLN A 19 -15.74 -4.69 11.91
C GLN A 19 -14.62 -3.64 12.06
N PRO A 20 -13.49 -3.82 11.34
CA PRO A 20 -12.32 -2.94 11.48
C PRO A 20 -12.60 -1.49 11.06
N LEU A 21 -13.69 -1.21 10.34
CA LEU A 21 -14.13 0.14 9.97
C LEU A 21 -15.07 0.79 11.02
N GLY A 22 -15.41 0.08 12.11
CA GLY A 22 -16.46 0.48 13.05
C GLY A 22 -17.88 0.54 12.45
N MET A 23 -18.03 0.10 11.20
CA MET A 23 -19.28 0.05 10.45
C MET A 23 -19.21 -1.00 9.35
N ALA A 24 -20.36 -1.30 8.74
CA ALA A 24 -20.39 -2.15 7.56
C ALA A 24 -19.68 -1.47 6.37
N PRO A 25 -18.91 -2.20 5.54
CA PRO A 25 -18.22 -1.61 4.40
C PRO A 25 -19.12 -0.83 3.45
N ALA A 26 -20.36 -1.29 3.23
CA ALA A 26 -21.34 -0.57 2.41
C ALA A 26 -21.67 0.83 2.96
N THR A 27 -21.63 1.02 4.28
CA THR A 27 -21.82 2.34 4.91
C THR A 27 -20.59 3.20 4.75
N PHE A 28 -19.40 2.63 4.94
CA PHE A 28 -18.14 3.33 4.68
C PHE A 28 -18.05 3.84 3.23
N LEU A 29 -18.33 2.98 2.25
CA LEU A 29 -18.30 3.34 0.83
C LEU A 29 -19.33 4.42 0.46
N ARG A 30 -20.53 4.35 1.06
CA ARG A 30 -21.58 5.35 0.84
C ARG A 30 -21.16 6.72 1.41
N ASP A 31 -20.66 6.73 2.65
CA ASP A 31 -20.58 7.96 3.44
C ASP A 31 -19.17 8.58 3.49
N PHE A 32 -18.10 7.80 3.37
CA PHE A 32 -16.72 8.26 3.63
C PHE A 32 -15.81 8.12 2.41
N TRP A 33 -15.82 6.96 1.74
CA TRP A 33 -14.94 6.71 0.59
C TRP A 33 -15.04 7.80 -0.49
N GLN A 34 -13.91 8.44 -0.80
CA GLN A 34 -13.74 9.60 -1.68
C GLN A 34 -14.62 10.81 -1.34
N LYS A 35 -14.99 10.97 -0.06
CA LYS A 35 -15.89 12.04 0.39
C LYS A 35 -15.40 12.72 1.66
N ARG A 36 -15.07 11.93 2.69
CA ARG A 36 -14.81 12.44 4.04
C ARG A 36 -13.74 11.61 4.74
N PRO A 37 -12.83 12.26 5.50
CA PRO A 37 -11.88 11.53 6.35
C PRO A 37 -12.62 10.80 7.47
N LEU A 38 -11.98 9.77 8.03
CA LEU A 38 -12.52 8.99 9.15
C LEU A 38 -11.38 8.44 10.01
N LEU A 39 -11.35 8.82 11.28
CA LEU A 39 -10.56 8.14 12.30
C LEU A 39 -11.33 6.91 12.81
N ILE A 40 -10.67 5.77 12.83
CA ILE A 40 -11.20 4.51 13.32
C ILE A 40 -10.31 4.05 14.47
N ARG A 41 -10.82 4.18 15.69
CA ARG A 41 -10.14 3.72 16.90
C ARG A 41 -10.16 2.20 16.97
N ASN A 42 -9.04 1.59 17.37
CA ASN A 42 -8.93 0.16 17.61
C ASN A 42 -9.34 -0.70 16.40
N ALA A 43 -9.00 -0.25 15.19
CA ALA A 43 -9.33 -0.96 13.94
C ALA A 43 -8.73 -2.37 13.93
N PHE A 44 -7.53 -2.50 14.48
CA PHE A 44 -6.84 -3.76 14.75
C PHE A 44 -6.53 -3.84 16.25
N PRO A 45 -7.33 -4.56 17.05
CA PRO A 45 -7.09 -4.68 18.48
C PRO A 45 -5.80 -5.43 18.77
N ASP A 46 -5.06 -4.94 19.76
CA ASP A 46 -3.80 -5.52 20.24
C ASP A 46 -2.78 -5.74 19.10
N PHE A 47 -2.77 -4.83 18.13
CA PHE A 47 -1.98 -4.96 16.92
C PHE A 47 -0.49 -5.14 17.22
N GLN A 48 0.05 -6.27 16.77
CA GLN A 48 1.48 -6.55 16.77
C GLN A 48 2.02 -6.22 15.38
N THR A 49 3.03 -5.35 15.32
CA THR A 49 3.66 -5.00 14.06
C THR A 49 4.44 -6.22 13.53
N PRO A 50 4.25 -6.61 12.25
CA PRO A 50 5.03 -7.69 11.65
C PRO A 50 6.47 -7.26 11.30
N VAL A 51 6.74 -5.95 11.29
CA VAL A 51 8.04 -5.35 10.93
C VAL A 51 8.54 -4.52 12.10
N GLN A 52 9.79 -4.72 12.51
CA GLN A 52 10.47 -3.86 13.48
C GLN A 52 11.16 -2.67 12.80
N PRO A 53 11.45 -1.57 13.54
CA PRO A 53 12.19 -0.44 13.00
C PRO A 53 13.52 -0.81 12.33
N GLU A 54 14.23 -1.78 12.90
CA GLU A 54 15.52 -2.28 12.42
C GLU A 54 15.37 -3.02 11.09
N ASP A 55 14.37 -3.89 10.96
CA ASP A 55 14.06 -4.61 9.71
C ASP A 55 13.76 -3.62 8.57
N LEU A 56 13.02 -2.56 8.88
CA LEU A 56 12.71 -1.50 7.91
C LEU A 56 13.96 -0.72 7.47
N ALA A 57 14.89 -0.49 8.40
CA ALA A 57 16.17 0.16 8.10
C ALA A 57 17.07 -0.74 7.24
N GLY A 58 17.16 -2.03 7.56
CA GLY A 58 17.84 -3.03 6.74
C GLY A 58 17.26 -3.12 5.34
N LEU A 59 15.94 -3.20 5.21
CA LEU A 59 15.27 -3.19 3.91
C LEU A 59 15.60 -1.92 3.10
N ALA A 60 15.75 -0.77 3.75
CA ALA A 60 16.12 0.48 3.07
C ALA A 60 17.57 0.51 2.55
N CYS A 61 18.41 -0.47 2.91
CA CYS A 61 19.74 -0.70 2.37
C CYS A 61 19.75 -1.58 1.12
N GLU A 62 18.71 -2.38 0.91
CA GLU A 62 18.63 -3.33 -0.21
C GLU A 62 18.55 -2.67 -1.59
N GLU A 63 19.18 -3.30 -2.58
CA GLU A 63 19.09 -2.84 -3.96
C GLU A 63 17.65 -2.96 -4.50
N GLY A 64 17.23 -1.96 -5.28
CA GLY A 64 15.88 -1.92 -5.85
C GLY A 64 14.78 -1.47 -4.87
N VAL A 65 15.07 -1.33 -3.57
CA VAL A 65 14.12 -0.76 -2.60
C VAL A 65 14.00 0.76 -2.77
N LEU A 66 12.76 1.23 -2.86
CA LEU A 66 12.45 2.65 -2.95
C LEU A 66 12.31 3.26 -1.55
N ALA A 67 13.42 3.73 -1.00
CA ALA A 67 13.47 4.38 0.31
C ALA A 67 13.78 5.88 0.24
N ARG A 68 13.23 6.65 1.18
CA ARG A 68 13.56 8.08 1.39
C ARG A 68 13.73 8.39 2.86
N LEU A 69 14.77 9.17 3.17
CA LEU A 69 15.02 9.72 4.50
C LEU A 69 14.76 11.23 4.46
N ILE A 70 13.92 11.72 5.36
CA ILE A 70 13.54 13.12 5.47
C ILE A 70 13.95 13.64 6.85
N GLU A 71 14.67 14.75 6.87
CA GLU A 71 15.18 15.40 8.08
C GLU A 71 14.66 16.85 8.13
N HIS A 72 14.18 17.30 9.30
CA HIS A 72 13.70 18.67 9.53
C HIS A 72 14.60 19.42 10.51
N ASP A 73 15.32 20.43 10.02
CA ASP A 73 15.98 21.41 10.88
C ASP A 73 14.96 22.45 11.33
N LYS A 74 14.41 22.26 12.54
CA LYS A 74 13.45 23.18 13.15
C LYS A 74 13.99 24.59 13.38
N ALA A 75 15.30 24.76 13.57
CA ALA A 75 15.88 26.06 13.88
C ALA A 75 15.88 26.98 12.65
N GLN A 76 16.06 26.40 11.46
CA GLN A 76 16.08 27.12 10.19
C GLN A 76 14.80 26.92 9.37
N ASP A 77 13.90 26.06 9.84
CA ASP A 77 12.78 25.50 9.05
C ASP A 77 13.25 24.92 7.70
N GLY A 78 14.40 24.24 7.75
CA GLY A 78 15.07 23.62 6.61
C GLY A 78 14.69 22.15 6.49
N TRP A 79 14.49 21.69 5.26
CA TRP A 79 14.13 20.30 4.97
C TRP A 79 15.17 19.65 4.08
N ARG A 80 15.62 18.46 4.46
CA ARG A 80 16.54 17.65 3.66
C ARG A 80 15.87 16.34 3.28
N VAL A 81 16.01 15.95 2.02
CA VAL A 81 15.54 14.67 1.50
C VAL A 81 16.75 13.92 0.96
N ARG A 82 16.87 12.65 1.32
CA ARG A 82 17.85 11.72 0.75
C ARG A 82 17.09 10.51 0.21
N THR A 83 17.52 9.96 -0.91
CA THR A 83 16.92 8.77 -1.52
C THR A 83 17.90 7.61 -1.39
N GLY A 84 17.35 6.43 -1.11
CA GLY A 84 18.11 5.19 -1.00
C GLY A 84 18.57 4.61 -2.34
N PRO A 85 19.18 3.41 -2.32
CA PRO A 85 19.46 2.62 -1.12
C PRO A 85 20.45 3.33 -0.18
N PHE A 86 20.35 3.05 1.12
CA PHE A 86 21.24 3.61 2.13
C PHE A 86 22.38 2.66 2.50
N GLN A 87 23.43 3.19 3.11
CA GLN A 87 24.44 2.37 3.77
C GLN A 87 24.02 2.19 5.23
N GLU A 88 24.31 1.04 5.83
CA GLU A 88 23.90 0.74 7.22
C GLU A 88 24.40 1.77 8.23
N ASP A 89 25.62 2.30 8.02
CA ASP A 89 26.27 3.29 8.88
C ASP A 89 25.52 4.64 8.95
N VAL A 90 24.56 4.87 8.04
CA VAL A 90 23.71 6.06 8.05
C VAL A 90 22.83 6.11 9.27
N PHE A 91 22.20 4.99 9.68
CA PHE A 91 21.16 4.99 10.71
C PHE A 91 21.69 5.23 12.12
N PRO A 92 22.79 4.59 12.58
CA PRO A 92 23.39 4.88 13.88
C PRO A 92 23.89 6.32 14.03
N ALA A 93 24.15 7.02 12.91
CA ALA A 93 24.61 8.40 12.90
C ALA A 93 23.48 9.44 12.98
N LEU A 94 22.21 9.03 12.84
CA LEU A 94 21.06 9.93 12.92
C LEU A 94 20.77 10.33 14.38
N PRO A 95 20.27 11.56 14.62
CA PRO A 95 19.82 11.97 15.95
C PRO A 95 18.60 11.15 16.40
N ASP A 96 18.21 11.24 17.66
CA ASP A 96 17.00 10.58 18.20
C ASP A 96 15.69 11.34 17.91
N HIS A 97 15.73 12.38 17.07
CA HIS A 97 14.58 13.25 16.79
C HIS A 97 14.58 13.86 15.38
N ASP A 98 13.40 14.31 14.93
CA ASP A 98 13.18 15.19 13.77
C ASP A 98 13.58 14.63 12.40
N TRP A 99 13.51 13.30 12.25
CA TRP A 99 13.64 12.63 10.96
C TRP A 99 12.66 11.46 10.81
N THR A 100 12.45 11.05 9.56
CA THR A 100 11.62 9.89 9.21
C THR A 100 12.18 9.16 8.00
N LEU A 101 12.17 7.84 8.06
CA LEU A 101 12.45 6.92 6.95
C LEU A 101 11.12 6.46 6.38
N LEU A 102 10.99 6.46 5.05
CA LEU A 102 9.85 5.94 4.31
C LEU A 102 10.33 4.90 3.32
N VAL A 103 9.75 3.70 3.37
CA VAL A 103 10.04 2.60 2.45
C VAL A 103 8.75 2.23 1.73
N GLN A 104 8.76 2.30 0.41
CA GLN A 104 7.60 1.97 -0.43
C GLN A 104 7.49 0.46 -0.63
N ASP A 105 6.33 -0.02 -1.09
CA ASP A 105 6.19 -1.37 -1.61
C ASP A 105 6.55 -2.50 -0.60
N VAL A 106 6.49 -2.27 0.71
CA VAL A 106 6.92 -3.27 1.72
C VAL A 106 6.06 -4.53 1.66
N ASP A 107 4.81 -4.45 1.18
CA ASP A 107 3.95 -5.60 0.87
C ASP A 107 4.51 -6.58 -0.18
N LYS A 108 5.62 -6.23 -0.82
CA LYS A 108 6.29 -7.03 -1.84
C LYS A 108 7.52 -7.75 -1.29
N TRP A 109 8.09 -7.20 -0.22
CA TRP A 109 9.26 -7.72 0.47
C TRP A 109 8.87 -8.56 1.68
N ASP A 110 7.77 -8.21 2.35
CA ASP A 110 7.32 -8.86 3.57
C ASP A 110 5.93 -9.52 3.41
N PRO A 111 5.84 -10.86 3.56
CA PRO A 111 4.59 -11.59 3.38
C PRO A 111 3.54 -11.30 4.46
N ASP A 112 3.94 -10.93 5.68
CA ASP A 112 3.03 -10.63 6.78
C ASP A 112 2.41 -9.24 6.62
N VAL A 113 3.19 -8.24 6.17
CA VAL A 113 2.67 -6.95 5.71
C VAL A 113 1.69 -7.15 4.57
N ARG A 114 2.03 -8.02 3.60
CA ARG A 114 1.15 -8.33 2.48
C ARG A 114 -0.18 -8.92 2.93
N ALA A 115 -0.17 -9.80 3.92
CA ALA A 115 -1.39 -10.42 4.46
C ALA A 115 -2.40 -9.39 4.98
N LEU A 116 -1.93 -8.24 5.48
CA LEU A 116 -2.80 -7.16 5.97
C LEU A 116 -3.70 -6.56 4.87
N ILE A 117 -3.32 -6.68 3.59
CA ILE A 117 -4.13 -6.21 2.45
C ILE A 117 -5.50 -6.91 2.40
N GLU A 118 -5.62 -8.12 2.96
CA GLU A 118 -6.88 -8.87 2.98
C GLU A 118 -8.01 -8.18 3.76
N HIS A 119 -7.65 -7.36 4.76
CA HIS A 119 -8.62 -6.56 5.51
C HIS A 119 -9.30 -5.46 4.67
N PHE A 120 -8.76 -5.17 3.48
CA PHE A 120 -9.28 -4.19 2.53
C PHE A 120 -10.06 -4.81 1.36
N SER A 121 -10.46 -6.07 1.46
CA SER A 121 -11.22 -6.81 0.42
C SER A 121 -12.58 -6.19 0.04
N PHE A 122 -13.06 -5.19 0.79
CA PHE A 122 -14.22 -4.37 0.42
C PHE A 122 -13.94 -3.37 -0.71
N LEU A 123 -12.66 -3.17 -1.07
CA LEU A 123 -12.23 -2.37 -2.21
C LEU A 123 -11.80 -3.28 -3.38
N PRO A 124 -12.03 -2.86 -4.63
CA PRO A 124 -11.49 -3.58 -5.78
C PRO A 124 -9.96 -3.65 -5.71
N ARG A 125 -9.36 -4.83 -5.89
CA ARG A 125 -7.89 -5.00 -5.81
C ARG A 125 -7.11 -4.13 -6.80
N TRP A 126 -7.67 -3.83 -7.97
CA TRP A 126 -7.05 -2.91 -8.93
C TRP A 126 -6.90 -1.48 -8.38
N ARG A 127 -7.61 -1.08 -7.32
CA ARG A 127 -7.46 0.23 -6.66
C ARG A 127 -6.35 0.25 -5.62
N MET A 128 -5.90 -0.91 -5.13
CA MET A 128 -4.78 -0.99 -4.18
C MET A 128 -3.48 -0.66 -4.93
N ASP A 129 -2.60 0.14 -4.33
CA ASP A 129 -1.28 0.43 -4.90
C ASP A 129 -0.21 -0.46 -4.26
N ASP A 130 0.04 -0.22 -2.98
CA ASP A 130 1.09 -0.80 -2.16
C ASP A 130 0.86 -0.52 -0.66
N VAL A 131 1.75 -1.04 0.19
CA VAL A 131 1.88 -0.65 1.60
C VAL A 131 3.25 0.03 1.79
N MET A 132 3.22 1.35 1.96
CA MET A 132 4.39 2.13 2.37
C MET A 132 4.48 2.13 3.90
N ILE A 133 5.65 1.85 4.45
CA ILE A 133 5.89 1.94 5.88
C ILE A 133 6.82 3.11 6.17
N SER A 134 6.46 3.93 7.16
CA SER A 134 7.35 4.96 7.69
C SER A 134 7.75 4.64 9.12
N PHE A 135 9.05 4.71 9.40
CA PHE A 135 9.59 4.92 10.73
C PHE A 135 9.82 6.41 10.95
N ALA A 136 9.50 6.92 12.14
CA ALA A 136 9.87 8.28 12.53
C ALA A 136 10.39 8.29 13.95
N ALA A 137 11.54 8.92 14.14
CA ALA A 137 12.02 9.30 15.46
C ALA A 137 11.13 10.40 16.06
N THR A 138 11.26 10.70 17.35
CA THR A 138 10.42 11.71 18.02
C THR A 138 10.44 13.05 17.28
N GLY A 139 9.27 13.63 17.02
CA GLY A 139 9.15 14.87 16.23
C GLY A 139 9.33 14.71 14.72
N GLY A 140 9.74 13.53 14.25
CA GLY A 140 9.83 13.17 12.85
C GLY A 140 8.51 13.37 12.10
N SER A 141 8.61 13.94 10.91
CA SER A 141 7.46 14.35 10.10
C SER A 141 7.89 14.50 8.64
N VAL A 142 6.92 14.45 7.74
CA VAL A 142 7.07 14.84 6.33
C VAL A 142 6.48 16.22 6.04
N GLY A 143 6.10 16.95 7.10
CA GLY A 143 5.43 18.23 7.03
C GLY A 143 3.96 18.14 6.59
N ALA A 144 3.27 19.28 6.61
CA ALA A 144 1.87 19.36 6.19
C ALA A 144 1.76 19.26 4.67
N HIS A 145 1.00 18.29 4.16
CA HIS A 145 0.90 17.99 2.73
C HIS A 145 -0.49 17.47 2.34
N VAL A 146 -0.66 17.16 1.06
CA VAL A 146 -1.85 16.48 0.51
C VAL A 146 -1.42 15.40 -0.47
N ASP A 147 -2.22 14.33 -0.51
CA ASP A 147 -2.11 13.28 -1.51
C ASP A 147 -3.23 13.36 -2.53
N GLN A 148 -2.99 12.82 -3.72
CA GLN A 148 -3.96 12.75 -4.81
C GLN A 148 -4.70 11.40 -4.84
N TYR A 149 -4.52 10.59 -3.80
CA TYR A 149 -5.10 9.26 -3.66
C TYR A 149 -5.76 9.09 -2.30
N ASP A 150 -6.60 8.07 -2.22
CA ASP A 150 -7.13 7.55 -0.97
C ASP A 150 -5.99 6.83 -0.21
N VAL A 151 -5.93 6.97 1.12
CA VAL A 151 -4.98 6.25 1.97
C VAL A 151 -5.61 5.85 3.30
N PHE A 152 -5.23 4.69 3.82
CA PHE A 152 -5.46 4.33 5.21
C PHE A 152 -4.12 4.30 5.94
N LEU A 153 -4.01 5.11 7.00
CA LEU A 153 -2.83 5.24 7.85
C LEU A 153 -3.07 4.43 9.12
N LEU A 154 -2.49 3.24 9.20
CA LEU A 154 -2.52 2.39 10.39
C LEU A 154 -1.33 2.73 11.28
N GLN A 155 -1.59 3.06 12.54
CA GLN A 155 -0.54 3.19 13.54
C GLN A 155 -0.11 1.78 13.96
N ALA A 156 1.13 1.41 13.66
CA ALA A 156 1.65 0.05 13.84
C ALA A 156 2.49 -0.11 15.11
N HIS A 157 3.27 0.92 15.46
CA HIS A 157 4.12 0.97 16.65
C HIS A 157 4.20 2.41 17.16
N GLY A 158 4.32 2.61 18.47
CA GLY A 158 4.40 3.96 19.06
C GLY A 158 3.17 4.83 18.79
N HIS A 159 3.32 6.15 18.94
CA HIS A 159 2.26 7.14 18.85
C HIS A 159 2.59 8.25 17.84
N ARG A 160 1.59 8.60 17.04
CA ARG A 160 1.69 9.72 16.09
C ARG A 160 0.53 10.67 16.25
N ARG A 161 0.84 11.96 16.39
CA ARG A 161 -0.15 13.03 16.35
C ARG A 161 -0.49 13.35 14.90
N TRP A 162 -1.75 13.14 14.54
CA TRP A 162 -2.31 13.46 13.25
C TRP A 162 -3.24 14.66 13.32
N GLN A 163 -2.96 15.64 12.47
CA GLN A 163 -3.78 16.82 12.27
C GLN A 163 -4.32 16.84 10.85
N ILE A 164 -5.60 17.20 10.66
CA ILE A 164 -6.21 17.27 9.31
C ILE A 164 -7.06 18.53 9.10
N ASP A 165 -7.19 18.98 7.86
CA ASP A 165 -8.18 19.98 7.45
C ASP A 165 -9.35 19.33 6.68
N ALA A 166 -10.40 18.98 7.42
CA ALA A 166 -11.63 18.40 6.89
C ALA A 166 -12.62 19.45 6.36
N SER A 167 -12.24 20.74 6.28
CA SER A 167 -13.14 21.87 5.99
C SER A 167 -14.04 21.68 4.76
N GLU A 168 -13.56 21.01 3.72
CA GLU A 168 -14.39 20.73 2.54
C GLU A 168 -15.58 19.83 2.90
N SER A 169 -15.33 18.71 3.58
CA SER A 169 -16.36 17.77 3.99
C SER A 169 -17.34 18.29 5.05
N ILE A 170 -16.86 19.15 5.97
CA ILE A 170 -17.68 19.63 7.10
C ILE A 170 -18.33 21.00 6.86
N LYS A 171 -17.71 21.86 6.06
CA LYS A 171 -18.12 23.26 5.83
C LYS A 171 -18.33 23.59 4.35
N GLY A 172 -18.05 22.67 3.42
CA GLY A 172 -18.13 22.94 1.98
C GLY A 172 -17.08 23.93 1.48
N ARG A 173 -16.00 24.15 2.25
CA ARG A 173 -14.95 25.11 1.92
C ARG A 173 -13.65 24.38 1.62
N GLN A 174 -13.14 24.54 0.41
CA GLN A 174 -11.86 23.97 0.02
C GLN A 174 -10.70 24.62 0.79
N PRO A 175 -9.78 23.81 1.35
CA PRO A 175 -8.58 24.31 1.98
C PRO A 175 -7.58 24.85 0.93
N PRO A 176 -6.69 25.77 1.30
CA PRO A 176 -5.63 26.22 0.40
C PRO A 176 -4.61 25.10 0.16
N LEU A 177 -4.40 24.72 -1.11
CA LEU A 177 -3.49 23.63 -1.51
C LEU A 177 -2.19 24.13 -2.17
N GLY A 178 -1.82 25.40 -1.94
CA GLY A 178 -0.61 25.97 -2.52
C GLY A 178 0.65 25.44 -1.81
N PHE A 179 1.65 25.02 -2.58
CA PHE A 179 2.90 24.46 -2.06
C PHE A 179 4.03 25.49 -1.91
N ARG A 180 4.87 25.28 -0.91
CA ARG A 180 6.14 26.01 -0.71
C ARG A 180 7.05 25.82 -1.93
N PRO A 181 7.63 26.89 -2.50
CA PRO A 181 8.55 26.79 -3.63
C PRO A 181 10.01 26.57 -3.23
N ASP A 182 10.31 26.65 -1.93
CA ASP A 182 11.66 26.67 -1.35
C ASP A 182 12.14 25.30 -0.84
N VAL A 183 11.31 24.26 -0.96
CA VAL A 183 11.60 22.89 -0.52
C VAL A 183 11.23 21.89 -1.62
N GLU A 184 11.97 20.78 -1.71
CA GLU A 184 11.70 19.71 -2.68
C GLU A 184 10.39 18.96 -2.37
N LEU A 185 10.04 18.88 -1.08
CA LEU A 185 8.80 18.29 -0.61
C LEU A 185 7.60 19.16 -0.99
N LYS A 186 6.46 18.54 -1.32
CA LYS A 186 5.18 19.22 -1.58
C LYS A 186 4.51 19.69 -0.28
N LEU A 187 5.19 20.56 0.46
CA LEU A 187 4.69 21.13 1.71
C LEU A 187 3.70 22.26 1.45
N LEU A 188 2.59 22.27 2.18
CA LEU A 188 1.58 23.33 2.12
C LEU A 188 2.13 24.63 2.69
N LYS A 189 1.88 25.75 1.99
CA LYS A 189 2.20 27.10 2.51
C LYS A 189 1.38 27.46 3.74
N VAL A 190 0.13 26.98 3.78
CA VAL A 190 -0.84 27.30 4.83
C VAL A 190 -1.56 26.03 5.20
N PHE A 191 -1.46 25.63 6.46
CA PHE A 191 -2.20 24.52 7.02
C PHE A 191 -2.94 25.00 8.27
N LYS A 192 -4.24 24.72 8.34
CA LYS A 192 -5.11 25.11 9.46
C LYS A 192 -5.94 23.91 9.87
N PRO A 193 -5.45 23.09 10.81
CA PRO A 193 -6.14 21.87 11.16
C PRO A 193 -7.50 22.18 11.77
N THR A 194 -8.44 21.33 11.42
CA THR A 194 -9.80 21.30 11.99
C THR A 194 -9.94 20.23 13.05
N HIS A 195 -9.07 19.22 13.01
CA HIS A 195 -9.05 18.09 13.94
C HIS A 195 -7.60 17.72 14.24
N ASP A 196 -7.39 17.16 15.42
CA ASP A 196 -6.10 16.84 16.02
C ASP A 196 -6.29 15.63 16.95
N TRP A 197 -5.55 14.55 16.69
CA TRP A 197 -5.60 13.34 17.48
C TRP A 197 -4.21 12.74 17.64
N VAL A 198 -3.99 12.03 18.75
CA VAL A 198 -2.89 11.07 18.88
C VAL A 198 -3.45 9.69 18.58
N LEU A 199 -2.82 8.98 17.65
CA LEU A 199 -3.14 7.59 17.32
C LEU A 199 -2.19 6.66 18.08
N ALA A 200 -2.75 5.59 18.63
CA ALA A 200 -2.00 4.50 19.28
C ALA A 200 -2.01 3.25 18.39
N PRO A 201 -1.15 2.23 18.65
CA PRO A 201 -1.12 1.01 17.84
C PRO A 201 -2.51 0.39 17.65
N GLY A 202 -2.83 0.07 16.40
CA GLY A 202 -4.14 -0.47 15.99
C GLY A 202 -5.17 0.58 15.57
N ASP A 203 -4.96 1.86 15.85
CA ASP A 203 -5.80 2.95 15.31
C ASP A 203 -5.53 3.16 13.81
N MET A 204 -6.58 3.49 13.05
CA MET A 204 -6.47 3.70 11.61
C MET A 204 -7.17 4.99 11.16
N LEU A 205 -6.45 5.84 10.42
CA LEU A 205 -6.98 7.07 9.84
C LEU A 205 -7.15 6.93 8.33
N TYR A 206 -8.39 7.03 7.85
CA TYR A 206 -8.71 7.11 6.43
C TYR A 206 -8.73 8.56 5.95
N LEU A 207 -8.02 8.84 4.85
CA LEU A 207 -8.01 10.14 4.18
C LEU A 207 -8.39 9.98 2.70
N PRO A 208 -9.43 10.69 2.20
CA PRO A 208 -9.68 10.79 0.77
C PRO A 208 -8.68 11.76 0.10
N PRO A 209 -8.59 11.76 -1.24
CA PRO A 209 -7.71 12.66 -1.97
C PRO A 209 -7.91 14.13 -1.59
N ASN A 210 -6.81 14.87 -1.58
CA ASN A 210 -6.73 16.31 -1.35
C ASN A 210 -7.11 16.79 0.05
N VAL A 211 -7.22 15.91 1.05
CA VAL A 211 -7.38 16.33 2.45
C VAL A 211 -6.02 16.69 3.05
N PRO A 212 -5.77 17.96 3.43
CA PRO A 212 -4.54 18.36 4.09
C PRO A 212 -4.34 17.61 5.39
N HIS A 213 -3.16 17.06 5.57
CA HIS A 213 -2.82 16.32 6.77
C HIS A 213 -1.36 16.55 7.18
N HIS A 214 -1.09 16.39 8.47
CA HIS A 214 0.21 16.59 9.08
C HIS A 214 0.36 15.61 10.24
N GLY A 215 1.30 14.68 10.10
CA GLY A 215 1.62 13.66 11.09
C GLY A 215 2.97 13.95 11.74
N VAL A 216 3.01 13.98 13.07
CA VAL A 216 4.24 14.20 13.85
C VAL A 216 4.35 13.09 14.89
N ALA A 217 5.47 12.38 14.90
CA ALA A 217 5.76 11.33 15.88
C ALA A 217 5.84 11.93 17.30
N GLU A 218 5.11 11.35 18.26
CA GLU A 218 5.23 11.74 19.68
C GLU A 218 6.36 10.95 20.36
N ASP A 219 6.55 9.71 19.96
CA ASP A 219 7.65 8.81 20.30
C ASP A 219 8.09 8.05 19.02
N PRO A 220 9.20 7.29 19.04
CA PRO A 220 9.60 6.46 17.91
C PRO A 220 8.45 5.56 17.45
N CYS A 221 8.04 5.68 16.19
CA CYS A 221 6.80 5.08 15.74
C CYS A 221 6.84 4.56 14.31
N LEU A 222 6.01 3.54 14.03
CA LEU A 222 5.74 3.00 12.70
C LEU A 222 4.33 3.36 12.24
N THR A 223 4.20 3.82 11.00
CA THR A 223 2.89 4.02 10.35
C THR A 223 2.86 3.26 9.03
N PHE A 224 1.87 2.39 8.86
CA PHE A 224 1.64 1.63 7.64
C PHE A 224 0.59 2.36 6.80
N SER A 225 0.96 2.74 5.59
CA SER A 225 0.15 3.52 4.67
C SER A 225 -0.35 2.61 3.56
N PHE A 226 -1.60 2.19 3.64
CA PHE A 226 -2.27 1.41 2.59
C PHE A 226 -2.71 2.38 1.49
N GLY A 227 -1.84 2.53 0.48
CA GLY A 227 -2.01 3.46 -0.62
C GLY A 227 -2.99 2.93 -1.67
N MET A 228 -3.78 3.84 -2.24
CA MET A 228 -4.66 3.52 -3.35
C MET A 228 -4.17 4.18 -4.63
N ARG A 229 -4.30 3.51 -5.77
CA ARG A 229 -4.00 4.11 -7.06
C ARG A 229 -5.18 4.86 -7.62
N ALA A 230 -4.90 6.03 -8.18
CA ALA A 230 -5.86 6.88 -8.89
C ALA A 230 -5.13 7.57 -10.06
N PRO A 231 -5.14 6.99 -11.27
CA PRO A 231 -4.53 7.64 -12.43
C PRO A 231 -5.28 8.93 -12.76
N SER A 232 -4.54 9.99 -13.08
CA SER A 232 -5.10 11.25 -13.52
C SER A 232 -5.68 11.13 -14.94
N SER A 233 -6.61 12.03 -15.29
CA SER A 233 -7.15 12.08 -16.65
C SER A 233 -6.07 12.31 -17.71
N ALA A 234 -4.99 13.01 -17.37
CA ALA A 234 -3.87 13.25 -18.28
C ALA A 234 -3.07 11.97 -18.54
N GLU A 235 -2.75 11.21 -17.49
CA GLU A 235 -2.06 9.91 -17.61
C GLU A 235 -2.90 8.92 -18.41
N LEU A 236 -4.21 8.83 -18.12
CA LEU A 236 -5.14 7.98 -18.86
C LEU A 236 -5.17 8.33 -20.36
N ILE A 237 -5.24 9.62 -20.70
CA ILE A 237 -5.27 10.06 -22.11
C ILE A 237 -3.93 9.78 -22.78
N SER A 238 -2.82 10.06 -22.12
CA SER A 238 -1.48 9.87 -22.69
C SER A 238 -1.24 8.41 -23.07
N ASP A 239 -1.44 7.49 -22.13
CA ASP A 239 -1.22 6.06 -22.35
C ASP A 239 -2.22 5.47 -23.37
N TYR A 240 -3.48 5.93 -23.32
CA TYR A 240 -4.49 5.54 -24.29
C TYR A 240 -4.12 5.96 -25.71
N LEU A 241 -3.55 7.16 -25.90
CA LEU A 241 -3.14 7.65 -27.21
C LEU A 241 -2.03 6.77 -27.81
N ASP A 242 -1.05 6.34 -27.01
CA ASP A 242 0.02 5.45 -27.48
C ASP A 242 -0.57 4.13 -28.01
N THR A 243 -1.57 3.58 -27.31
CA THR A 243 -2.29 2.37 -27.76
C THR A 243 -3.11 2.63 -29.03
N LEU A 244 -3.77 3.79 -29.15
CA LEU A 244 -4.56 4.12 -30.34
C LEU A 244 -3.70 4.30 -31.59
N ILE A 245 -2.53 4.91 -31.43
CA ILE A 245 -1.64 5.25 -32.55
C ILE A 245 -0.97 3.98 -33.10
N ALA A 246 -0.64 3.01 -32.25
CA ALA A 246 0.01 1.76 -32.65
C ALA A 246 -0.75 0.99 -33.75
N ASP A 247 -2.08 0.99 -33.70
CA ASP A 247 -2.96 0.29 -34.66
C ASP A 247 -3.70 1.24 -35.62
N ALA A 248 -3.35 2.54 -35.65
CA ALA A 248 -4.08 3.52 -36.43
C ALA A 248 -3.89 3.30 -37.94
N ASP A 249 -5.00 3.27 -38.69
CA ASP A 249 -4.96 3.21 -40.15
C ASP A 249 -4.43 4.53 -40.73
N GLU A 250 -3.23 4.50 -41.31
CA GLU A 250 -2.57 5.67 -41.94
C GLU A 250 -3.35 6.27 -43.13
N ASN A 251 -4.36 5.57 -43.63
CA ASN A 251 -5.26 6.08 -44.68
C ASN A 251 -6.30 7.05 -44.13
N ILE A 252 -6.55 7.07 -42.81
CA ILE A 252 -7.44 8.03 -42.16
C ILE A 252 -6.73 9.39 -42.14
N ARG A 253 -7.13 10.29 -43.05
CA ARG A 253 -6.53 11.63 -43.20
C ARG A 253 -7.58 12.72 -43.10
N TYR A 254 -7.14 13.91 -42.70
CA TYR A 254 -7.92 15.12 -42.89
C TYR A 254 -8.27 15.27 -44.38
N GLN A 255 -9.55 15.54 -44.67
CA GLN A 255 -10.04 15.72 -46.03
C GLN A 255 -10.96 16.94 -46.08
N ASP A 256 -10.84 17.71 -47.15
CA ASP A 256 -11.58 18.94 -47.42
C ASP A 256 -11.99 18.99 -48.89
N ALA A 257 -12.51 17.88 -49.43
CA ALA A 257 -12.99 17.82 -50.82
C ALA A 257 -14.10 18.86 -51.12
N ASP A 258 -14.75 19.40 -50.09
CA ASP A 258 -15.76 20.46 -50.13
C ASP A 258 -15.19 21.87 -49.83
N LEU A 259 -13.87 22.07 -49.90
CA LEU A 259 -13.21 23.36 -49.66
C LEU A 259 -13.76 24.45 -50.59
N LYS A 260 -14.07 25.60 -50.00
CA LYS A 260 -14.49 26.80 -50.71
C LYS A 260 -13.33 27.81 -50.73
N VAL A 261 -13.37 28.75 -51.68
CA VAL A 261 -12.41 29.86 -51.71
C VAL A 261 -12.51 30.64 -50.39
N PRO A 262 -11.43 30.73 -49.59
CA PRO A 262 -11.47 31.43 -48.32
C PRO A 262 -11.53 32.95 -48.51
N ALA A 263 -12.14 33.65 -47.55
CA ALA A 263 -12.11 35.12 -47.50
C ALA A 263 -10.74 35.64 -47.03
N ASP A 264 -10.13 34.95 -46.07
CA ASP A 264 -8.73 35.14 -45.63
C ASP A 264 -8.01 33.79 -45.68
N PRO A 265 -6.95 33.63 -46.51
CA PRO A 265 -6.21 32.37 -46.61
C PRO A 265 -5.43 31.99 -45.34
N ASN A 266 -5.35 32.85 -44.33
CA ASN A 266 -4.64 32.59 -43.07
C ASN A 266 -5.57 32.22 -41.90
N GLU A 267 -6.90 32.25 -42.10
CA GLU A 267 -7.87 31.88 -41.08
C GLU A 267 -8.03 30.35 -41.01
N ILE A 268 -7.89 29.78 -39.82
CA ILE A 268 -8.37 28.43 -39.53
C ILE A 268 -9.83 28.55 -39.09
N ASP A 269 -10.75 28.39 -40.05
CA ASP A 269 -12.16 28.61 -39.78
C ASP A 269 -12.80 27.51 -38.93
N THR A 270 -14.04 27.77 -38.50
CA THR A 270 -14.82 26.81 -37.69
C THR A 270 -15.10 25.50 -38.41
N VAL A 271 -15.12 25.48 -39.74
CA VAL A 271 -15.35 24.27 -40.56
C VAL A 271 -14.11 23.39 -40.55
N ALA A 272 -12.92 23.98 -40.71
CA ALA A 272 -11.64 23.31 -40.57
C ALA A 272 -11.48 22.72 -39.15
N MET A 273 -11.81 23.48 -38.10
CA MET A 273 -11.79 22.96 -36.72
C MET A 273 -12.75 21.79 -36.51
N ALA A 274 -13.94 21.82 -37.11
CA ALA A 274 -14.88 20.69 -37.05
C ALA A 274 -14.33 19.43 -37.76
N ARG A 275 -13.63 19.61 -38.88
CA ARG A 275 -12.93 18.51 -39.58
C ARG A 275 -11.78 17.94 -38.74
N VAL A 276 -11.01 18.78 -38.05
CA VAL A 276 -9.96 18.34 -37.10
C VAL A 276 -10.57 17.47 -35.99
N ILE A 277 -11.66 17.91 -35.36
CA ILE A 277 -12.36 17.13 -34.33
C ILE A 277 -12.85 15.79 -34.91
N THR A 278 -13.36 15.79 -36.13
CA THR A 278 -13.81 14.57 -36.83
C THR A 278 -12.63 13.61 -37.06
N ALA A 279 -11.48 14.11 -37.53
CA ALA A 279 -10.28 13.31 -37.73
C ALA A 279 -9.75 12.70 -36.42
N LEU A 280 -9.70 13.48 -35.33
CA LEU A 280 -9.32 12.98 -34.01
C LEU A 280 -10.29 11.93 -33.46
N ASN A 281 -11.58 12.05 -33.77
CA ASN A 281 -12.57 11.05 -33.37
C ASN A 281 -12.54 9.77 -34.22
N ALA A 282 -11.99 9.81 -35.44
CA ALA A 282 -11.93 8.66 -36.34
C ALA A 282 -10.99 7.56 -35.83
N ILE A 283 -9.96 7.93 -35.05
CA ILE A 283 -9.00 6.99 -34.44
C ILE A 283 -9.45 6.47 -33.06
N ARG A 284 -10.64 6.86 -32.56
CA ARG A 284 -11.12 6.40 -31.25
C ARG A 284 -11.54 4.92 -31.26
N MET A 285 -11.17 4.17 -30.23
CA MET A 285 -11.78 2.86 -29.96
C MET A 285 -13.23 3.03 -29.53
N ASN A 286 -14.16 2.68 -30.43
CA ASN A 286 -15.59 2.55 -30.10
C ASN A 286 -15.96 1.13 -29.62
N ASP A 287 -15.00 0.21 -29.49
CA ASP A 287 -15.23 -1.14 -28.95
C ASP A 287 -15.02 -1.17 -27.43
N PRO A 288 -16.07 -1.42 -26.62
CA PRO A 288 -15.95 -1.49 -25.16
C PRO A 288 -15.01 -2.59 -24.65
N ASP A 289 -14.78 -3.66 -25.42
CA ASP A 289 -13.85 -4.71 -25.01
C ASP A 289 -12.41 -4.27 -25.24
N LYS A 290 -12.06 -3.68 -26.40
CA LYS A 290 -10.73 -3.13 -26.64
C LYS A 290 -10.34 -2.02 -25.66
N LEU A 291 -11.28 -1.13 -25.33
CA LEU A 291 -11.06 -0.12 -24.29
C LEU A 291 -10.85 -0.76 -22.92
N GLY A 292 -11.61 -1.81 -22.61
CA GLY A 292 -11.44 -2.60 -21.39
C GLY A 292 -10.08 -3.29 -21.32
N ASP A 293 -9.61 -3.85 -22.44
CA ASP A 293 -8.32 -4.53 -22.54
C ASP A 293 -7.15 -3.56 -22.43
N TRP A 294 -7.25 -2.38 -23.04
CA TRP A 294 -6.29 -1.29 -22.79
C TRP A 294 -6.24 -0.95 -21.29
N PHE A 295 -7.38 -0.62 -20.69
CA PHE A 295 -7.40 -0.20 -19.29
C PHE A 295 -6.88 -1.27 -18.34
N GLY A 296 -7.23 -2.55 -18.59
CA GLY A 296 -6.75 -3.69 -17.81
C GLY A 296 -5.23 -3.86 -17.85
N ARG A 297 -4.63 -3.71 -19.04
CA ARG A 297 -3.17 -3.72 -19.20
C ARG A 297 -2.53 -2.52 -18.51
N PHE A 298 -3.00 -1.31 -18.80
CA PHE A 298 -2.51 -0.07 -18.18
C PHE A 298 -2.55 -0.12 -16.66
N ILE A 299 -3.68 -0.49 -16.06
CA ILE A 299 -3.84 -0.38 -14.61
C ILE A 299 -3.04 -1.43 -13.83
N THR A 300 -2.66 -2.53 -14.48
CA THR A 300 -1.81 -3.58 -13.89
C THR A 300 -0.32 -3.25 -14.01
N THR A 301 0.08 -2.25 -14.80
CA THR A 301 1.47 -1.72 -14.84
C THR A 301 1.60 -0.33 -14.25
N TYR A 302 0.49 0.39 -14.05
CA TYR A 302 0.50 1.75 -13.51
C TYR A 302 1.28 1.82 -12.19
N ARG A 303 2.34 2.63 -12.18
CA ARG A 303 3.28 2.79 -11.06
C ARG A 303 3.86 1.47 -10.54
N ALA A 304 4.12 0.51 -11.43
CA ALA A 304 4.97 -0.62 -11.07
C ALA A 304 6.43 -0.14 -10.99
N ALA A 305 7.12 -0.47 -9.90
CA ALA A 305 8.54 -0.12 -9.72
C ALA A 305 9.47 -0.97 -10.60
N GLY A 306 9.02 -2.15 -11.04
CA GLY A 306 9.79 -3.07 -11.86
C GLY A 306 8.93 -4.08 -12.61
N GLU A 307 9.58 -4.92 -13.41
CA GLU A 307 8.98 -6.00 -14.17
C GLU A 307 9.16 -7.34 -13.43
N VAL A 308 8.14 -8.20 -13.48
CA VAL A 308 8.24 -9.56 -12.96
C VAL A 308 9.01 -10.40 -13.98
N MET A 309 10.08 -11.04 -13.52
CA MET A 309 10.95 -11.87 -14.35
C MET A 309 11.06 -13.27 -13.74
N ALA A 310 11.18 -14.28 -14.60
CA ALA A 310 11.44 -15.63 -14.15
C ALA A 310 12.87 -15.75 -13.62
N HIS A 311 13.02 -16.26 -12.40
CA HIS A 311 14.33 -16.57 -11.80
C HIS A 311 14.91 -17.89 -12.33
N GLN A 312 14.04 -18.82 -12.75
CA GLN A 312 14.42 -20.13 -13.27
C GLN A 312 13.55 -20.54 -14.46
N ALA A 313 14.00 -21.57 -15.19
CA ALA A 313 13.20 -22.15 -16.26
C ALA A 313 11.91 -22.76 -15.70
N ALA A 314 10.77 -22.45 -16.34
CA ALA A 314 9.49 -22.96 -15.89
C ALA A 314 9.44 -24.50 -15.97
N PRO A 315 8.95 -25.19 -14.93
CA PRO A 315 8.76 -26.64 -14.94
C PRO A 315 7.75 -27.06 -16.01
N ALA A 316 7.86 -28.29 -16.48
CA ALA A 316 6.88 -28.85 -17.40
C ALA A 316 5.51 -29.00 -16.70
N ALA A 317 4.42 -28.98 -17.48
CA ALA A 317 3.07 -29.05 -16.92
C ALA A 317 2.82 -30.32 -16.09
N GLU A 318 3.47 -31.44 -16.44
CA GLU A 318 3.39 -32.71 -15.69
C GLU A 318 4.09 -32.59 -14.34
N GLU A 319 5.27 -31.97 -14.29
CA GLU A 319 6.02 -31.70 -13.06
C GLU A 319 5.24 -30.77 -12.11
N VAL A 320 4.55 -29.75 -12.64
CA VAL A 320 3.66 -28.88 -11.85
C VAL A 320 2.56 -29.70 -11.18
N VAL A 321 1.94 -30.64 -11.91
CA VAL A 321 0.88 -31.49 -11.36
C VAL A 321 1.41 -32.42 -10.28
N GLU A 322 2.59 -33.00 -10.48
CA GLU A 322 3.25 -33.87 -9.50
C GLU A 322 3.65 -33.10 -8.23
N ALA A 323 4.27 -31.94 -8.38
CA ALA A 323 4.65 -31.05 -7.27
C ALA A 323 3.44 -30.61 -6.43
N LEU A 324 2.37 -30.16 -7.10
CA LEU A 324 1.14 -29.83 -6.39
C LEU A 324 0.52 -31.05 -5.69
N ALA A 325 0.62 -32.24 -6.29
CA ALA A 325 0.13 -33.48 -5.67
C ALA A 325 0.96 -33.91 -4.45
N SER A 326 2.25 -33.55 -4.37
CA SER A 326 3.09 -33.77 -3.20
C SER A 326 2.91 -32.73 -2.10
N GLY A 327 2.11 -31.68 -2.32
CA GLY A 327 1.77 -30.67 -1.32
C GLY A 327 2.43 -29.30 -1.53
N MET A 328 3.21 -29.12 -2.61
CA MET A 328 3.72 -27.80 -2.98
C MET A 328 2.58 -26.87 -3.44
N LEU A 329 2.87 -25.58 -3.50
CA LEU A 329 1.95 -24.53 -3.92
C LEU A 329 2.54 -23.72 -5.06
N LEU A 330 1.69 -23.21 -5.95
CA LEU A 330 2.09 -22.14 -6.86
C LEU A 330 1.87 -20.80 -6.17
N GLN A 331 2.93 -20.12 -5.79
CA GLN A 331 2.92 -18.79 -5.18
C GLN A 331 3.01 -17.70 -6.24
N ARG A 332 2.10 -16.72 -6.17
CA ARG A 332 2.14 -15.53 -7.00
C ARG A 332 3.31 -14.65 -6.57
N HIS A 333 4.07 -14.16 -7.54
CA HIS A 333 5.12 -13.18 -7.32
C HIS A 333 4.54 -11.89 -6.72
N PRO A 334 5.10 -11.32 -5.63
CA PRO A 334 4.48 -10.19 -4.92
C PRO A 334 4.31 -8.92 -5.78
N TRP A 335 5.21 -8.69 -6.74
CA TRP A 335 5.12 -7.60 -7.71
C TRP A 335 4.09 -7.82 -8.83
N ALA A 336 3.57 -9.04 -9.00
CA ALA A 336 2.59 -9.33 -10.05
C ALA A 336 1.21 -8.75 -9.69
N ARG A 337 0.70 -7.86 -10.55
CA ARG A 337 -0.63 -7.25 -10.37
C ARG A 337 -1.63 -7.89 -11.31
N LEU A 338 -2.67 -8.48 -10.74
CA LEU A 338 -3.71 -9.18 -11.49
C LEU A 338 -5.07 -8.49 -11.34
N ALA A 339 -5.77 -8.36 -12.45
CA ALA A 339 -7.16 -7.93 -12.49
C ALA A 339 -7.91 -8.71 -13.56
N TRP A 340 -9.24 -8.73 -13.52
CA TRP A 340 -10.01 -9.36 -14.60
C TRP A 340 -11.25 -8.54 -14.92
N ARG A 341 -11.70 -8.66 -16.18
CA ARG A 341 -12.92 -8.01 -16.68
C ARG A 341 -13.76 -9.02 -17.42
N ARG A 342 -15.09 -8.93 -17.27
CA ARG A 342 -16.03 -9.66 -18.13
C ARG A 342 -16.02 -9.08 -19.54
N ALA A 343 -15.79 -9.92 -20.54
CA ALA A 343 -15.88 -9.55 -21.96
C ALA A 343 -17.24 -9.98 -22.55
N LYS A 344 -17.54 -9.59 -23.80
CA LYS A 344 -18.74 -10.10 -24.51
C LYS A 344 -18.82 -11.63 -24.52
N ARG A 345 -17.66 -12.30 -24.60
CA ARG A 345 -17.53 -13.77 -24.54
C ARG A 345 -16.47 -14.16 -23.52
N GLY A 346 -16.89 -14.64 -22.35
CA GLY A 346 -15.98 -15.03 -21.27
C GLY A 346 -15.47 -13.83 -20.46
N ALA A 347 -14.16 -13.78 -20.23
CA ALA A 347 -13.46 -12.74 -19.50
C ALA A 347 -12.06 -12.54 -20.08
N SER A 348 -11.45 -11.39 -19.78
CA SER A 348 -10.02 -11.15 -19.93
C SER A 348 -9.40 -11.10 -18.53
N LEU A 349 -8.34 -11.87 -18.31
CA LEU A 349 -7.43 -11.74 -17.17
C LEU A 349 -6.29 -10.82 -17.59
N TYR A 350 -5.96 -9.82 -16.79
CA TYR A 350 -4.84 -8.93 -17.00
C TYR A 350 -3.78 -9.20 -15.95
N VAL A 351 -2.53 -9.34 -16.37
CA VAL A 351 -1.39 -9.67 -15.50
C VAL A 351 -0.21 -8.79 -15.90
N SER A 352 0.13 -7.81 -15.07
CA SER A 352 1.29 -6.93 -15.28
C SER A 352 1.43 -6.43 -16.73
N GLY A 353 0.33 -5.94 -17.34
CA GLY A 353 0.33 -5.40 -18.69
C GLY A 353 0.02 -6.38 -19.82
N GLN A 354 -0.08 -7.68 -19.53
CA GLN A 354 -0.52 -8.71 -20.48
C GLN A 354 -2.02 -9.01 -20.30
N ASP A 355 -2.66 -9.54 -21.33
CA ASP A 355 -4.06 -9.99 -21.28
C ASP A 355 -4.26 -11.41 -21.80
N PHE A 356 -5.17 -12.14 -21.15
CA PHE A 356 -5.49 -13.53 -21.45
C PHE A 356 -7.00 -13.73 -21.49
N ALA A 357 -7.54 -14.08 -22.66
CA ALA A 357 -8.95 -14.45 -22.78
C ALA A 357 -9.22 -15.78 -22.07
N LEU A 358 -10.13 -15.82 -21.11
CA LEU A 358 -10.44 -16.99 -20.29
C LEU A 358 -11.95 -17.15 -20.02
N PRO A 359 -12.41 -18.35 -19.62
CA PRO A 359 -13.68 -18.49 -18.94
C PRO A 359 -13.70 -17.62 -17.68
N VAL A 360 -14.87 -17.08 -17.34
CA VAL A 360 -15.02 -16.18 -16.17
C VAL A 360 -14.52 -16.81 -14.87
N LYS A 361 -14.79 -18.10 -14.67
CA LYS A 361 -14.36 -18.82 -13.45
C LYS A 361 -12.84 -18.92 -13.34
N ASP A 362 -12.14 -19.13 -14.46
CA ASP A 362 -10.68 -19.23 -14.47
C ASP A 362 -10.06 -17.86 -14.21
N ALA A 363 -10.53 -16.82 -14.90
CA ALA A 363 -10.05 -15.44 -14.69
C ALA A 363 -10.27 -14.98 -13.24
N GLN A 364 -11.44 -15.27 -12.67
CA GLN A 364 -11.75 -14.98 -11.27
C GLN A 364 -10.81 -15.71 -10.30
N ARG A 365 -10.58 -17.01 -10.52
CA ARG A 365 -9.71 -17.81 -9.65
C ARG A 365 -8.26 -17.33 -9.71
N LEU A 366 -7.72 -17.13 -10.92
CA LEU A 366 -6.33 -16.70 -11.09
C LEU A 366 -6.09 -15.29 -10.56
N ALA A 367 -7.02 -14.35 -10.79
CA ALA A 367 -6.85 -12.98 -10.28
C ALA A 367 -6.93 -12.91 -8.74
N GLY A 368 -7.78 -13.74 -8.13
CA GLY A 368 -8.03 -13.74 -6.69
C GLY A 368 -7.09 -14.62 -5.86
N ALA A 369 -6.24 -15.42 -6.49
CA ALA A 369 -5.34 -16.34 -5.80
C ALA A 369 -3.95 -15.70 -5.60
N GLU A 370 -3.51 -15.59 -4.35
CA GLU A 370 -2.09 -15.46 -4.02
C GLU A 370 -1.36 -16.81 -4.19
N GLN A 371 -2.05 -17.90 -3.86
CA GLN A 371 -1.53 -19.26 -3.98
C GLN A 371 -2.53 -20.17 -4.71
N LEU A 372 -2.02 -21.12 -5.50
CA LEU A 372 -2.81 -22.20 -6.08
C LEU A 372 -2.31 -23.55 -5.56
N ASP A 373 -3.17 -24.25 -4.85
CA ASP A 373 -2.97 -25.66 -4.48
C ASP A 373 -3.42 -26.61 -5.60
N ALA A 374 -3.24 -27.91 -5.38
CA ALA A 374 -3.65 -28.95 -6.33
C ALA A 374 -5.16 -28.91 -6.67
N ALA A 375 -6.02 -28.56 -5.73
CA ALA A 375 -7.46 -28.53 -5.94
C ALA A 375 -7.87 -27.32 -6.79
N ALA A 376 -7.32 -26.14 -6.49
CA ALA A 376 -7.50 -24.90 -7.23
C ALA A 376 -6.99 -25.05 -8.67
N TYR A 377 -5.81 -25.64 -8.85
CA TYR A 377 -5.22 -25.91 -10.17
C TYR A 377 -6.05 -26.90 -11.00
N ARG A 378 -6.46 -28.04 -10.41
CA ARG A 378 -7.35 -29.00 -11.09
C ARG A 378 -8.71 -28.41 -11.44
N GLY A 379 -9.17 -27.44 -10.65
CA GLY A 379 -10.44 -26.77 -10.89
C GLY A 379 -10.43 -25.81 -12.09
N LEU A 380 -9.27 -25.44 -12.64
CA LEU A 380 -9.15 -24.62 -13.84
C LEU A 380 -9.54 -25.41 -15.09
N SER A 381 -10.00 -24.73 -16.14
CA SER A 381 -10.11 -25.38 -17.46
C SER A 381 -8.73 -25.65 -18.08
N ASP A 382 -8.68 -26.42 -19.17
CA ASP A 382 -7.45 -26.63 -19.95
C ASP A 382 -6.83 -25.29 -20.39
N LYS A 383 -7.69 -24.31 -20.74
CA LYS A 383 -7.24 -22.95 -21.08
C LYS A 383 -6.66 -22.22 -19.87
N GLY A 384 -7.29 -22.38 -18.70
CA GLY A 384 -6.78 -21.82 -17.45
C GLY A 384 -5.40 -22.40 -17.08
N ARG A 385 -5.22 -23.72 -17.18
CA ARG A 385 -3.92 -24.37 -16.94
C ARG A 385 -2.85 -23.96 -17.97
N ALA A 386 -3.22 -23.80 -19.23
CA ALA A 386 -2.31 -23.29 -20.26
C ALA A 386 -1.88 -21.83 -20.01
N VAL A 387 -2.75 -21.01 -19.40
CA VAL A 387 -2.37 -19.66 -18.95
C VAL A 387 -1.44 -19.75 -17.73
N VAL A 388 -1.71 -20.64 -16.75
CA VAL A 388 -0.78 -20.84 -15.62
C VAL A 388 0.62 -21.22 -16.11
N GLN A 389 0.75 -22.07 -17.13
CA GLN A 389 2.06 -22.38 -17.72
C GLN A 389 2.75 -21.15 -18.30
N GLN A 390 2.03 -20.24 -18.97
CA GLN A 390 2.59 -18.99 -19.47
C GLN A 390 3.01 -18.06 -18.33
N LEU A 391 2.23 -18.03 -17.24
CA LEU A 391 2.54 -17.24 -16.06
C LEU A 391 3.77 -17.79 -15.31
N LEU A 392 3.97 -19.11 -15.28
CA LEU A 392 5.22 -19.72 -14.80
C LEU A 392 6.42 -19.31 -15.65
N VAL A 393 6.29 -19.37 -16.98
CA VAL A 393 7.35 -18.92 -17.92
C VAL A 393 7.70 -17.44 -17.71
N GLY A 394 6.72 -16.61 -17.36
CA GLY A 394 6.93 -15.19 -17.05
C GLY A 394 7.34 -14.90 -15.60
N GLY A 395 7.52 -15.90 -14.75
CA GLY A 395 7.88 -15.71 -13.33
C GLY A 395 6.75 -15.18 -12.44
N VAL A 396 5.52 -15.08 -12.96
CA VAL A 396 4.35 -14.59 -12.20
C VAL A 396 3.92 -15.60 -11.13
N PHE A 397 4.07 -16.89 -11.42
CA PHE A 397 3.90 -17.96 -10.43
C PHE A 397 5.20 -18.74 -10.31
N GLN A 398 5.49 -19.23 -9.10
CA GLN A 398 6.60 -20.14 -8.82
C GLN A 398 6.13 -21.27 -7.89
N LEU A 399 6.75 -22.44 -7.99
CA LEU A 399 6.52 -23.52 -7.04
C LEU A 399 7.26 -23.22 -5.74
N ILE A 400 6.58 -23.41 -4.62
CA ILE A 400 7.15 -23.33 -3.27
C ILE A 400 6.73 -24.57 -2.48
N ASP A 401 7.61 -25.09 -1.63
CA ASP A 401 7.23 -26.07 -0.61
C ASP A 401 6.84 -25.32 0.67
N PRO A 402 5.56 -25.37 1.10
CA PRO A 402 5.14 -24.67 2.31
C PRO A 402 5.77 -25.22 3.60
N ASN A 403 6.45 -26.38 3.55
CA ASN A 403 7.15 -26.97 4.69
C ASN A 403 8.67 -26.78 4.64
N GLU A 404 9.19 -26.17 3.59
CA GLU A 404 10.61 -25.87 3.48
C GLU A 404 10.91 -24.70 4.42
N VAL A 405 11.58 -25.02 5.53
CA VAL A 405 12.14 -24.03 6.44
C VAL A 405 13.43 -23.56 5.79
N TYR A 406 13.46 -22.29 5.38
CA TYR A 406 14.71 -21.65 4.97
C TYR A 406 15.60 -21.55 6.20
N GLU A 407 16.52 -22.51 6.37
CA GLU A 407 17.67 -22.31 7.24
C GLU A 407 18.47 -21.16 6.60
N ALA A 408 18.65 -20.04 7.33
CA ALA A 408 19.51 -18.96 6.88
C ALA A 408 20.90 -19.57 6.62
N GLU A 409 21.26 -19.76 5.35
CA GLU A 409 22.61 -20.17 5.00
C GLU A 409 23.54 -19.06 5.45
N ASP A 410 24.48 -19.39 6.34
CA ASP A 410 25.56 -18.50 6.77
C ASP A 410 26.18 -17.84 5.52
N GLU A 411 26.18 -16.51 5.50
CA GLU A 411 26.67 -15.68 4.40
C GLU A 411 28.17 -15.90 4.12
N GLU A 412 28.52 -16.96 3.40
CA GLU A 412 29.76 -17.05 2.63
C GLU A 412 29.44 -17.75 1.30
N ASP A 413 29.31 -16.93 0.23
CA ASP A 413 29.26 -17.30 -1.20
C ASP A 413 27.90 -17.56 -1.89
N SER A 414 26.94 -16.63 -1.81
CA SER A 414 26.00 -16.40 -2.93
C SER A 414 25.53 -14.95 -3.04
N GLU A 415 25.96 -14.25 -4.08
CA GLU A 415 25.24 -13.09 -4.62
C GLU A 415 23.92 -13.63 -5.21
N ASP A 416 22.77 -13.10 -4.77
CA ASP A 416 21.39 -13.47 -5.13
C ASP A 416 20.68 -14.48 -4.18
N ALA A 417 20.40 -14.06 -2.93
CA ALA A 417 19.35 -14.67 -2.11
C ALA A 417 18.42 -13.59 -1.55
N VAL A 418 17.15 -13.60 -1.99
CA VAL A 418 16.08 -12.77 -1.42
C VAL A 418 15.51 -13.52 -0.22
N VAL A 419 15.70 -12.98 0.98
CA VAL A 419 15.21 -13.55 2.24
C VAL A 419 13.68 -13.42 2.29
N LEU A 420 12.98 -14.56 2.30
CA LEU A 420 11.54 -14.62 2.57
C LEU A 420 11.34 -15.06 4.02
N GLY A 421 10.74 -14.16 4.80
CA GLY A 421 10.60 -14.23 6.25
C GLY A 421 9.79 -15.43 6.79
N GLU A 422 10.04 -15.64 8.07
CA GLU A 422 9.63 -16.75 8.94
C GLU A 422 8.10 -16.92 9.04
N VAL A 423 7.61 -18.17 8.91
CA VAL A 423 6.21 -18.52 9.18
C VAL A 423 6.11 -19.03 10.62
N VAL A 424 5.61 -18.19 11.53
CA VAL A 424 5.22 -18.66 12.87
C VAL A 424 3.79 -19.20 12.84
N GLU A 425 3.65 -20.52 12.79
CA GLU A 425 2.35 -21.19 12.98
C GLU A 425 1.86 -21.02 14.42
N GLY A 426 0.95 -20.07 14.64
CA GLY A 426 0.22 -19.96 15.89
C GLY A 426 -0.81 -21.08 16.08
N ARG A 427 -0.40 -22.22 16.68
CA ARG A 427 -1.32 -23.13 17.39
C ARG A 427 -0.70 -23.78 18.63
N ASP A 428 -1.49 -23.69 19.71
CA ASP A 428 -1.51 -24.51 20.93
C ASP A 428 -0.52 -24.20 22.08
N ARG A 429 -0.93 -23.37 23.05
CA ARG A 429 -1.69 -23.78 24.26
C ARG A 429 -1.91 -22.59 25.20
N VAL A 430 -3.17 -22.35 25.55
CA VAL A 430 -3.56 -21.46 26.65
C VAL A 430 -3.33 -22.21 27.96
N GLU A 431 -2.34 -21.79 28.76
CA GLU A 431 -2.36 -22.03 30.20
C GLU A 431 -2.80 -20.73 30.88
N ALA A 432 -3.88 -20.84 31.66
CA ALA A 432 -4.42 -19.74 32.44
C ALA A 432 -3.44 -19.40 33.57
N ILE A 433 -3.01 -18.14 33.64
CA ILE A 433 -2.40 -17.58 34.85
C ILE A 433 -3.33 -16.48 35.35
N ASP A 434 -3.63 -16.59 36.63
CA ASP A 434 -4.61 -15.82 37.39
C ASP A 434 -4.26 -14.34 37.46
N ALA A 435 -5.29 -13.50 37.54
CA ALA A 435 -5.17 -12.06 37.59
C ALA A 435 -4.78 -11.61 38.99
N ASP A 436 -3.66 -10.87 39.12
CA ASP A 436 -3.56 -9.72 40.04
C ASP A 436 -2.30 -8.87 39.81
N ALA A 437 -2.53 -7.55 39.82
CA ALA A 437 -1.61 -6.45 40.11
C ALA A 437 -0.50 -6.05 39.11
N VAL A 438 -0.81 -4.99 38.36
CA VAL A 438 0.13 -3.97 37.88
C VAL A 438 0.63 -3.16 39.09
N SER A 439 1.95 -2.97 39.24
CA SER A 439 2.58 -1.79 39.86
C SER A 439 4.12 -1.91 39.86
N ASP A 440 4.76 -1.00 39.12
CA ASP A 440 6.05 -0.31 39.32
C ASP A 440 7.08 -0.86 40.33
N ASP A 441 8.34 -1.09 39.88
CA ASP A 441 9.56 -0.40 40.35
C ASP A 441 10.86 -1.11 39.88
N VAL A 442 11.54 -0.58 38.86
CA VAL A 442 12.89 -0.99 38.43
C VAL A 442 13.90 0.07 38.90
N HIS A 443 14.91 -0.33 39.69
CA HIS A 443 15.83 0.62 40.32
C HIS A 443 17.20 0.78 39.62
N SER A 444 17.66 -0.19 38.81
CA SER A 444 18.81 0.02 37.89
C SER A 444 18.87 -1.04 36.80
N VAL A 445 19.16 -0.61 35.56
CA VAL A 445 19.42 -1.46 34.39
C VAL A 445 20.85 -1.25 33.95
N THR A 446 21.61 -2.34 33.78
CA THR A 446 22.96 -2.28 33.20
C THR A 446 22.96 -3.06 31.89
N VAL A 447 23.43 -2.40 30.82
CA VAL A 447 23.48 -2.97 29.47
C VAL A 447 24.88 -3.46 29.18
N HIS A 448 25.01 -4.70 28.74
CA HIS A 448 26.24 -5.29 28.22
C HIS A 448 26.10 -5.56 26.72
N ASP A 449 27.24 -5.72 26.04
CA ASP A 449 27.29 -5.95 24.58
C ASP A 449 26.58 -7.25 24.16
N ASP A 450 26.35 -8.19 25.10
CA ASP A 450 25.71 -9.48 24.85
C ASP A 450 24.32 -9.63 25.52
N GLY A 451 23.75 -8.55 26.07
CA GLY A 451 22.41 -8.56 26.68
C GLY A 451 22.23 -7.69 27.94
N ILE A 452 20.98 -7.55 28.39
CA ILE A 452 20.59 -6.68 29.52
C ILE A 452 20.46 -7.50 30.81
N GLU A 453 21.17 -7.11 31.86
CA GLU A 453 21.01 -7.68 33.21
C GLU A 453 20.12 -6.76 34.06
N VAL A 454 19.06 -7.34 34.64
CA VAL A 454 18.17 -6.64 35.58
C VAL A 454 18.30 -7.30 36.95
N ILE A 455 18.85 -6.57 37.91
CA ILE A 455 18.98 -7.03 39.30
C ILE A 455 17.76 -6.58 40.09
N VAL A 456 17.03 -7.54 40.66
CA VAL A 456 15.92 -7.32 41.59
C VAL A 456 16.35 -7.82 42.97
N ASN A 457 16.51 -6.90 43.93
CA ASN A 457 16.81 -7.27 45.31
C ASN A 457 15.50 -7.45 46.09
N PHE A 458 15.37 -8.59 46.76
CA PHE A 458 14.31 -8.86 47.73
C PHE A 458 14.85 -8.54 49.12
N GLU A 459 14.40 -7.44 49.73
CA GLU A 459 14.52 -7.26 51.17
C GLU A 459 13.19 -7.67 51.81
N ASP A 460 13.21 -8.81 52.49
CA ASP A 460 12.12 -9.26 53.37
C ASP A 460 12.20 -8.47 54.68
N ASP A 461 11.22 -7.60 54.91
CA ASP A 461 10.90 -7.07 56.23
C ASP A 461 9.84 -7.98 56.86
N ASP A 462 10.05 -8.39 58.11
CA ASP A 462 8.98 -8.84 58.99
C ASP A 462 9.18 -8.33 60.42
N GLU A 463 8.06 -7.86 60.95
CA GLU A 463 7.79 -7.13 62.19
C GLU A 463 8.12 -7.91 63.48
N ASP A 464 8.40 -7.24 64.60
CA ASP A 464 7.35 -6.79 65.55
C ASP A 464 7.82 -6.62 67.01
N ASP A 465 7.17 -5.64 67.63
CA ASP A 465 6.88 -5.28 69.02
C ASP A 465 7.70 -5.68 70.29
N SER A 466 7.94 -4.62 71.08
CA SER A 466 7.82 -4.53 72.55
C SER A 466 8.85 -5.20 73.48
N THR A 467 9.52 -4.38 74.30
CA THR A 467 9.50 -4.40 75.79
C THR A 467 10.49 -3.39 76.37
N GLY A 468 10.08 -2.65 77.40
CA GLY A 468 10.77 -1.46 77.90
C GLY A 468 11.64 -1.62 79.15
N ARG A 469 11.88 -0.44 79.78
CA ARG A 469 12.68 -0.10 80.99
C ARG A 469 14.19 -0.02 80.71
N ALA A 470 14.92 1.00 81.17
CA ALA A 470 14.72 1.97 82.26
C ALA A 470 15.36 3.33 81.92
#